data_AF-A0A968TGA5-F1
#
_entry.id   AF-A0A968TGA5-F1
#
_cell.length_a   1.000
_cell.length_b   1.000
_cell.length_c   1.000
_cell.angle_alpha   90.00
_cell.angle_beta   90.00
_cell.angle_gamma   90.00
#
_symmetry.space_group_name_H-M   'P 1'
#
loop_
_entity.id
_entity.type
_entity.pdbx_description
1 polymer ?
#
loop_
_entity_poly.entity_id
_entity_poly.type
_entity_poly.pdbx_seq_one_letter_code
_entity_poly.pdbx_strand_id
1 'polypeptide(L)'
;MRRTIAILLGLPVSFIFLAITAGGIESAFQILSLSIVCTAGISLLLWIPLWWFVGWLLIKIYESITGRIVGENATSEGMFALSNQQPNQQRIALNSDQISLVNYIEKATRQGLSETQIYSRLRAQGWGDEEIQQAQLFSEK
;
A
#
# COMPACT_ATOMS: atom_id res chain seq x y z
N MET A 1 -5.87 0.61 13.36
CA MET A 1 -5.89 -0.62 12.54
C MET A 1 -4.52 -1.05 12.00
N ARG A 2 -3.59 -0.16 11.60
CA ARG A 2 -2.22 -0.59 11.18
C ARG A 2 -1.43 -1.35 12.25
N ARG A 3 -1.60 -1.03 13.53
CA ARG A 3 -0.90 -1.71 14.64
C ARG A 3 -1.33 -3.17 14.84
N THR A 4 -2.61 -3.50 14.60
CA THR A 4 -3.09 -4.89 14.71
C THR A 4 -2.61 -5.74 13.55
N ILE A 5 -2.46 -5.17 12.34
CA ILE A 5 -1.90 -5.86 11.17
C ILE A 5 -0.45 -6.30 11.41
N ALA A 6 0.38 -5.45 12.04
CA ALA A 6 1.76 -5.79 12.38
C ALA A 6 1.85 -6.97 13.36
N ILE A 7 0.94 -7.03 14.35
CA ILE A 7 0.86 -8.13 15.32
C ILE A 7 0.36 -9.41 14.63
N LEU A 8 -0.64 -9.28 13.75
CA LEU A 8 -1.24 -10.40 13.02
C LEU A 8 -0.27 -11.04 12.02
N LEU A 9 0.66 -10.25 11.45
CA LEU A 9 1.74 -10.73 10.57
C LEU A 9 2.95 -11.26 11.34
N GLY A 10 3.24 -10.72 12.53
CA GLY A 10 4.35 -11.18 13.37
C GLY A 10 4.16 -12.60 13.88
N LEU A 11 2.93 -12.99 14.21
CA LEU A 11 2.60 -14.33 14.72
C LEU A 11 2.93 -15.46 13.72
N PRO A 12 2.41 -15.46 12.46
CA PRO A 12 2.73 -16.52 11.51
C PRO A 12 4.20 -16.50 11.10
N VAL A 13 4.82 -15.33 10.96
CA VAL A 13 6.25 -15.25 10.57
C VAL A 13 7.16 -15.81 11.66
N SER A 14 6.91 -15.46 12.92
CA SER A 14 7.68 -16.01 14.04
C SER A 14 7.44 -17.51 14.22
N PHE A 15 6.20 -17.98 13.98
CA PHE A 15 5.88 -19.41 13.99
C PHE A 15 6.64 -20.17 12.90
N ILE A 16 6.68 -19.64 11.67
CA ILE A 16 7.43 -20.23 10.55
C ILE A 16 8.93 -20.24 10.88
N PHE A 17 9.48 -19.15 11.41
CA PHE A 17 10.88 -19.08 11.79
C PHE A 17 11.23 -20.12 12.86
N LEU A 18 10.39 -20.25 13.90
CA LEU A 18 10.57 -21.29 14.92
C LEU A 18 10.50 -22.69 14.31
N ALA A 19 9.52 -22.97 13.47
CA ALA A 19 9.34 -24.28 12.83
C ALA A 19 10.57 -24.68 11.99
N ILE A 20 11.19 -23.72 11.29
CA ILE A 20 12.42 -23.95 10.54
C ILE A 20 13.60 -24.24 11.49
N THR A 21 13.77 -23.43 12.53
CA THR A 21 14.91 -23.60 13.48
C THR A 21 14.79 -24.84 14.36
N ALA A 22 13.57 -25.26 14.72
CA ALA A 22 13.30 -26.42 15.56
C ALA A 22 13.31 -27.74 14.79
N GLY A 23 13.47 -27.71 13.46
CA GLY A 23 13.51 -28.91 12.63
C GLY A 23 12.16 -29.57 12.37
N GLY A 24 11.05 -28.85 12.56
CA GLY A 24 9.71 -29.38 12.34
C GLY A 24 8.60 -28.68 13.13
N ILE A 25 7.36 -28.91 12.70
CA ILE A 25 6.15 -28.31 13.29
C ILE A 25 5.83 -28.96 14.65
N GLU A 26 6.07 -30.26 14.81
CA GLU A 26 5.86 -31.00 16.06
C GLU A 26 6.73 -30.47 17.20
N SER A 27 8.03 -30.29 16.94
CA SER A 27 9.02 -29.79 17.90
C SER A 27 8.72 -28.36 18.33
N ALA A 28 8.28 -27.52 17.39
CA ALA A 28 7.86 -26.15 17.67
C ALA A 28 6.64 -26.10 18.59
N PHE A 29 5.64 -26.97 18.39
CA PHE A 29 4.45 -27.05 19.24
C PHE A 29 4.76 -27.53 20.66
N GLN A 30 5.68 -28.49 20.81
CA GLN A 30 6.13 -28.95 22.12
C GLN A 30 6.88 -27.86 22.90
N ILE A 31 7.76 -27.10 22.23
CA ILE A 31 8.48 -25.99 22.89
C ILE A 31 7.52 -24.87 23.26
N LEU A 32 6.55 -24.54 22.39
CA LEU A 32 5.53 -23.52 22.65
C LEU A 32 4.63 -23.91 23.84
N SER A 33 4.09 -25.13 23.83
CA SER A 33 3.21 -25.61 24.90
C SER A 33 3.95 -25.72 26.24
N LEU A 34 5.18 -26.25 26.24
CA LEU A 34 6.01 -26.34 27.44
C LEU A 34 6.38 -24.94 27.98
N SER A 35 6.69 -23.97 27.11
CA SER A 35 7.01 -22.60 27.52
C SER A 35 5.79 -21.85 28.09
N ILE A 36 4.61 -22.04 27.50
CA ILE A 36 3.36 -21.42 27.96
C ILE A 36 2.98 -21.93 29.35
N VAL A 37 3.09 -23.24 29.56
CA VAL A 37 2.78 -23.88 30.86
C VAL A 37 3.85 -23.55 31.90
N CYS A 38 5.14 -23.60 31.56
CA CYS A 38 6.23 -23.35 32.51
C CYS A 38 6.40 -21.88 32.94
N THR A 39 5.87 -20.91 32.19
CA THR A 39 6.00 -19.49 32.52
C THR A 39 4.73 -18.85 33.05
N ALA A 40 3.65 -19.62 33.27
CA ALA A 40 2.34 -19.11 33.68
C ALA A 40 1.88 -17.90 32.85
N GLY A 41 2.18 -17.92 31.54
CA GLY A 41 1.85 -16.82 30.62
C GLY A 41 2.76 -15.59 30.67
N ILE A 42 3.80 -15.55 31.52
CA ILE A 42 4.78 -14.44 31.56
C ILE A 42 5.57 -14.36 30.24
N SER A 43 5.83 -15.52 29.61
CA SER A 43 6.41 -15.57 28.25
C SER A 43 5.61 -14.75 27.23
N LEU A 44 4.28 -14.65 27.42
CA LEU A 44 3.39 -13.91 26.51
C LEU A 44 3.60 -12.39 26.60
N LEU A 45 3.91 -11.88 27.81
CA LEU A 45 4.31 -10.48 28.01
C LEU A 45 5.64 -10.13 27.35
N LEU A 46 6.55 -11.10 27.24
CA LEU A 46 7.85 -10.94 26.57
C LEU A 46 7.73 -11.08 25.04
N TRP A 47 6.80 -11.92 24.57
CA TRP A 47 6.53 -12.12 23.15
C TRP A 47 5.80 -10.95 22.48
N ILE A 48 4.89 -10.26 23.18
CA ILE A 48 4.19 -9.09 22.65
C ILE A 48 5.15 -8.00 22.12
N PRO A 49 6.14 -7.51 22.91
CA PRO A 49 7.10 -6.52 22.42
C PRO A 49 8.03 -7.11 21.36
N LEU A 50 8.36 -8.41 21.45
CA LEU A 50 9.15 -9.09 20.41
C LEU A 50 8.43 -9.10 19.06
N TRP A 51 7.14 -9.45 19.02
CA TRP A 51 6.31 -9.40 17.81
C TRP A 51 6.17 -7.99 17.26
N TRP A 52 5.99 -7.02 18.15
CA TRP A 52 5.92 -5.62 17.74
C TRP A 52 7.23 -5.15 17.10
N PHE A 53 8.38 -5.50 17.70
CA PHE A 53 9.69 -5.17 17.17
C PHE A 53 9.97 -5.86 15.83
N VAL A 54 9.70 -7.16 15.72
CA VAL A 54 9.87 -7.94 14.48
C VAL A 54 8.97 -7.39 13.37
N GLY A 55 7.71 -7.06 13.67
CA GLY A 55 6.79 -6.45 12.72
C GLY A 55 7.28 -5.08 12.23
N TRP A 56 7.80 -4.24 13.14
CA TRP A 56 8.40 -2.95 12.77
C TRP A 56 9.64 -3.13 11.89
N LEU A 57 10.51 -4.07 12.25
CA LEU A 57 11.73 -4.38 11.51
C LEU A 57 11.42 -4.89 10.09
N LEU A 58 10.43 -5.77 9.95
CA LEU A 58 9.97 -6.29 8.67
C LEU A 58 9.46 -5.18 7.74
N ILE A 59 8.66 -4.25 8.25
CA ILE A 59 8.17 -3.11 7.45
C ILE A 59 9.36 -2.26 6.96
N LYS A 60 10.33 -1.98 7.84
CA LYS A 60 11.54 -1.22 7.47
C LYS A 60 12.40 -1.93 6.43
N ILE A 61 12.57 -3.24 6.57
CA ILE A 61 13.31 -4.07 5.61
C ILE A 61 12.58 -4.09 4.27
N TYR A 62 11.26 -4.26 4.27
CA TYR A 62 10.45 -4.26 3.06
C TYR A 62 10.52 -2.91 2.33
N GLU A 63 10.37 -1.80 3.06
CA GLU A 63 10.56 -0.44 2.50
C GLU A 63 11.98 -0.24 1.94
N SER A 64 13.00 -0.74 2.63
CA SER A 64 14.39 -0.62 2.18
C SER A 64 14.72 -1.44 0.94
N ILE A 65 14.09 -2.61 0.77
CA ILE A 65 14.30 -3.47 -0.40
C ILE A 65 13.49 -2.94 -1.58
N THR A 66 12.20 -2.65 -1.37
CA THR A 66 11.31 -2.11 -2.40
C THR A 66 11.75 -0.72 -2.86
N GLY A 67 12.20 0.15 -1.94
CA GLY A 67 12.70 1.49 -2.27
C GLY A 67 13.99 1.52 -3.09
N ARG A 68 14.78 0.42 -3.09
CA ARG A 68 15.96 0.29 -3.96
C ARG A 68 15.61 -0.20 -5.36
N ILE A 69 14.52 -0.95 -5.51
CA ILE A 69 14.06 -1.47 -6.81
C ILE A 69 13.15 -0.44 -7.52
N VAL A 70 12.48 0.42 -6.74
CA VAL A 70 11.55 1.48 -7.19
C VAL A 70 12.20 2.87 -7.06
N GLY A 71 13.53 2.93 -7.01
CA GLY A 71 14.32 4.14 -6.75
C GLY A 71 14.43 5.15 -7.90
N GLU A 72 13.81 4.89 -9.06
CA GLU A 72 13.85 5.84 -10.19
C GLU A 72 12.48 6.30 -10.70
N ASN A 73 11.35 5.70 -10.27
CA ASN A 73 10.03 6.11 -10.78
C ASN A 73 8.83 6.01 -9.81
N ALA A 74 8.96 5.65 -8.53
CA ALA A 74 7.81 5.71 -7.62
C ALA A 74 8.14 6.23 -6.22
N THR A 75 8.52 7.50 -6.18
CA THR A 75 8.09 8.35 -5.07
C THR A 75 6.56 8.44 -5.15
N SER A 76 5.84 7.71 -4.29
CA SER A 76 4.40 7.90 -3.92
C SER A 76 3.40 6.76 -4.17
N GLU A 77 3.72 5.49 -3.88
CA GLU A 77 2.66 4.46 -3.68
C GLU A 77 2.70 3.74 -2.32
N GLY A 78 3.42 4.30 -1.34
CA GLY A 78 3.36 3.89 0.08
C GLY A 78 2.41 4.72 0.95
N MET A 79 1.75 5.73 0.34
CA MET A 79 0.80 6.64 0.98
C MET A 79 -0.66 6.24 0.68
N PHE A 80 -0.96 4.94 0.61
CA PHE A 80 -2.34 4.44 0.53
C PHE A 80 -2.60 3.41 1.63
N ALA A 81 -2.92 3.89 2.84
CA ALA A 81 -3.91 3.27 3.73
C ALA A 81 -4.21 4.13 4.97
N LEU A 82 -4.14 5.46 4.83
CA LEU A 82 -4.60 6.44 5.84
C LEU A 82 -4.84 7.81 5.19
N SER A 83 -5.56 7.82 4.06
CA SER A 83 -6.23 9.05 3.60
C SER A 83 -7.62 9.09 4.22
N ASN A 84 -7.67 9.57 5.46
CA ASN A 84 -8.88 10.10 6.07
C ASN A 84 -8.51 11.35 6.86
N GLN A 85 -7.74 12.24 6.22
CA GLN A 85 -7.50 13.58 6.74
C GLN A 85 -7.08 14.53 5.61
N GLN A 86 -8.12 15.13 5.06
CA GLN A 86 -8.20 16.36 4.29
C GLN A 86 -7.32 17.48 4.91
N PRO A 87 -6.42 18.11 4.13
CA PRO A 87 -6.09 19.50 4.32
C PRO A 87 -6.86 20.30 3.27
N ASN A 88 -7.69 21.18 3.80
CA ASN A 88 -8.22 22.39 3.21
C ASN A 88 -7.27 23.03 2.17
N GLN A 89 -7.39 22.65 0.89
CA GLN A 89 -7.03 23.49 -0.24
C GLN A 89 -8.29 23.72 -1.08
N GLN A 90 -9.00 24.77 -0.71
CA GLN A 90 -9.95 25.45 -1.57
C GLN A 90 -9.22 25.88 -2.87
N ARG A 91 -9.40 25.16 -3.98
CA ARG A 91 -9.48 25.74 -5.33
C ARG A 91 -10.22 24.76 -6.25
N ILE A 92 -11.51 25.03 -6.40
CA ILE A 92 -12.44 24.43 -7.38
C ILE A 92 -12.62 22.94 -7.12
N ALA A 93 -13.80 22.56 -6.65
CA ALA A 93 -14.22 21.17 -6.60
C ALA A 93 -14.24 20.62 -8.04
N LEU A 94 -13.08 20.14 -8.51
CA LEU A 94 -12.99 19.30 -9.67
C LEU A 94 -13.85 18.09 -9.35
N ASN A 95 -14.97 17.96 -10.04
CA ASN A 95 -15.86 16.82 -9.90
C ASN A 95 -15.01 15.55 -10.09
N SER A 96 -15.29 14.47 -9.36
CA SER A 96 -14.53 13.21 -9.44
C SER A 96 -14.34 12.76 -10.90
N ASP A 97 -15.34 13.05 -11.72
CA ASP A 97 -15.38 12.82 -13.16
C ASP A 97 -14.26 13.58 -13.90
N GLN A 98 -13.99 14.83 -13.56
CA GLN A 98 -12.93 15.65 -14.17
C GLN A 98 -11.52 15.13 -13.84
N ILE A 99 -11.32 14.60 -12.62
CA ILE A 99 -10.04 13.99 -12.23
C ILE A 99 -9.77 12.72 -13.06
N SER A 100 -10.81 11.93 -13.32
CA SER A 100 -10.69 10.72 -14.15
C SER A 100 -10.37 11.06 -15.61
N LEU A 101 -10.95 12.15 -16.13
CA LEU A 101 -10.70 12.64 -17.48
C LEU A 101 -9.25 13.09 -17.67
N VAL A 102 -8.72 13.89 -16.73
CA VAL A 102 -7.33 14.37 -16.78
C VAL A 102 -6.33 13.20 -16.72
N ASN A 103 -6.55 12.25 -15.81
CA ASN A 103 -5.70 11.05 -15.72
C ASN A 103 -5.75 10.21 -17.00
N TYR A 104 -6.92 10.11 -17.65
CA TYR A 104 -7.05 9.39 -18.92
C TYR A 104 -6.25 10.06 -20.04
N ILE A 105 -6.37 11.40 -20.16
CA ILE A 105 -5.64 12.18 -21.18
C ILE A 105 -4.13 12.02 -20.95
N GLU A 106 -3.65 12.21 -19.72
CA GLU A 106 -2.22 12.08 -19.40
C GLU A 106 -1.67 10.68 -19.75
N LYS A 107 -2.40 9.63 -19.36
CA LYS A 107 -2.03 8.25 -19.65
C LYS A 107 -2.01 7.98 -21.15
N ALA A 108 -2.98 8.49 -21.89
CA ALA A 108 -3.07 8.29 -23.33
C ALA A 108 -1.95 9.04 -24.09
N THR A 109 -1.61 10.26 -23.66
CA THR A 109 -0.48 11.02 -24.21
C THR A 109 0.85 10.30 -23.97
N ARG A 110 1.06 9.73 -22.77
CA ARG A 110 2.24 8.90 -22.47
C ARG A 110 2.32 7.63 -23.33
N GLN A 111 1.20 7.15 -23.85
CA GLN A 111 1.14 6.02 -24.78
C GLN A 111 1.34 6.44 -26.25
N GLY A 112 1.59 7.72 -26.52
CA GLY A 112 1.81 8.24 -27.87
C GLY A 112 0.54 8.35 -28.73
N LEU A 113 -0.64 8.34 -28.10
CA LEU A 113 -1.90 8.59 -28.80
C LEU A 113 -1.99 10.05 -29.21
N SER A 114 -2.46 10.32 -30.43
CA SER A 114 -2.70 11.70 -30.88
C SER A 114 -3.93 12.29 -30.18
N GLU A 115 -3.93 13.59 -29.96
CA GLU A 115 -5.05 14.30 -29.32
C GLU A 115 -6.40 14.01 -30.00
N THR A 116 -6.40 13.87 -31.32
CA THR A 116 -7.58 13.51 -32.13
C THR A 116 -8.11 12.11 -31.81
N GLN A 117 -7.25 11.15 -31.47
CA GLN A 117 -7.63 9.79 -31.06
C GLN A 117 -8.15 9.76 -29.63
N ILE A 118 -7.56 10.58 -28.75
CA ILE A 118 -8.01 10.74 -27.37
C ILE A 118 -9.41 11.36 -27.36
N TYR A 119 -9.61 12.41 -28.16
CA TYR A 119 -10.88 13.11 -28.31
C TYR A 119 -11.99 12.22 -28.86
N SER A 120 -11.71 11.43 -29.91
CA SER A 120 -12.72 10.53 -30.49
C SER A 120 -13.17 9.43 -29.52
N ARG A 121 -12.25 8.93 -28.69
CA ARG A 121 -12.56 7.93 -27.65
C ARG A 121 -13.36 8.51 -26.49
N LEU A 122 -13.01 9.70 -26.02
CA LEU A 122 -13.75 10.38 -24.97
C LEU A 122 -15.18 10.70 -25.43
N ARG A 123 -15.35 11.19 -26.66
CA ARG A 123 -16.67 11.42 -27.25
C ARG A 123 -17.49 10.14 -27.39
N ALA A 124 -16.86 9.03 -27.78
CA ALA A 124 -17.52 7.72 -27.86
C ALA A 124 -17.98 7.18 -26.49
N GLN A 125 -17.35 7.64 -25.39
CA GLN A 125 -17.75 7.32 -24.02
C GLN A 125 -18.83 8.25 -23.47
N GLY A 126 -19.27 9.25 -24.24
CA GLY A 126 -20.35 10.16 -23.86
C GLY A 126 -19.91 11.42 -23.13
N TRP A 127 -18.61 11.72 -23.09
CA TRP A 127 -18.10 12.96 -22.51
C TRP A 127 -18.45 14.16 -23.39
N GLY A 128 -18.82 15.28 -22.75
CA GLY A 128 -19.17 16.52 -23.44
C GLY A 128 -17.94 17.21 -24.02
N ASP A 129 -18.10 17.84 -25.19
CA ASP A 129 -17.02 18.55 -25.89
C ASP A 129 -16.39 19.65 -25.01
N GLU A 130 -17.20 20.29 -24.16
CA GLU A 130 -16.79 21.34 -23.23
C GLU A 130 -15.93 20.81 -22.06
N GLU A 131 -16.21 19.58 -21.59
CA GLU A 131 -15.48 18.93 -20.49
C GLU A 131 -14.09 18.47 -20.96
N ILE A 132 -14.03 17.96 -22.19
CA ILE A 132 -12.79 17.52 -22.83
C ILE A 132 -11.83 18.71 -23.02
N GLN A 133 -12.35 19.86 -23.50
CA GLN A 133 -11.54 21.07 -23.66
C GLN A 133 -11.02 21.61 -22.33
N GLN A 134 -11.85 21.60 -21.28
CA GLN A 134 -11.41 22.02 -19.95
C GLN A 134 -10.28 21.15 -19.42
N ALA A 135 -10.38 19.82 -19.56
CA ALA A 135 -9.34 18.91 -19.07
C ALA A 135 -8.02 19.03 -19.85
N GLN A 136 -8.07 19.30 -21.15
CA GLN A 136 -6.86 19.56 -21.95
C GLN A 136 -6.09 20.79 -21.44
N LEU A 137 -6.79 21.87 -21.10
CA LEU A 137 -6.18 23.08 -20.53
C LEU A 137 -5.46 22.83 -19.19
N PHE A 138 -5.93 21.85 -18.40
CA PHE A 138 -5.27 21.47 -17.16
C PHE A 138 -4.07 20.54 -17.37
N SER A 139 -4.05 19.77 -18.46
CA SER A 139 -2.97 18.82 -18.75
C SER A 139 -1.73 19.45 -19.39
N GLU A 140 -1.86 20.63 -20.01
CA GLU A 140 -0.75 21.33 -20.69
C GLU A 140 0.10 22.19 -19.73
N LYS A 141 -0.31 22.28 -18.45
CA LYS A 141 0.30 23.15 -17.44
C LYS A 141 1.27 22.39 -16.54
#